data_AF-A0AAW4YJ33-F1
#
_entry.id   AF-A0AAW4YJ33-F1
#
_cell.length_a   1.000
_cell.length_b   1.000
_cell.length_c   1.000
_cell.angle_alpha   90.00
_cell.angle_beta   90.00
_cell.angle_gamma   90.00
#
_symmetry.space_group_name_H-M   'P 1'
#
loop_
_entity.id
_entity.type
_entity.pdbx_description
1 polymer ?
#
loop_
_entity_poly.entity_id
_entity_poly.type
_entity_poly.pdbx_seq_one_letter_code
_entity_poly.pdbx_strand_id
1 'polypeptide(L)'
;MELVALLTAMMNDTQANKGWCAHEMGKSISSFEKYVHDGKIPEGIHDQFGHEKKWNKSLIRYFANKKAFFHKLSRKYGIHL
;
A
#
# COMPACT_ATOMS: atom_id res chain seq x y z
N MET A 1 -17.25 4.15 4.40
CA MET A 1 -16.67 3.11 5.27
C MET A 1 -15.31 2.65 4.77
N GLU A 2 -15.16 2.24 3.51
CA GLU A 2 -13.88 1.78 2.93
C GLU A 2 -12.71 2.77 3.10
N LEU A 3 -12.92 4.06 2.79
CA LEU A 3 -11.87 5.08 2.94
C LEU A 3 -11.42 5.23 4.41
N VAL A 4 -12.36 5.23 5.35
CA VAL A 4 -12.05 5.33 6.79
C VAL A 4 -11.26 4.11 7.24
N ALA A 5 -11.67 2.90 6.84
CA ALA A 5 -10.96 1.67 7.18
C ALA A 5 -9.54 1.64 6.58
N LEU A 6 -9.36 2.12 5.35
CA LEU A 6 -8.03 2.26 4.74
C LEU A 6 -7.17 3.27 5.50
N LEU A 7 -7.71 4.44 5.85
CA LEU A 7 -6.97 5.46 6.62
C LEU A 7 -6.57 4.92 8.00
N THR A 8 -7.49 4.26 8.72
CA THR A 8 -7.20 3.62 10.01
C THR A 8 -6.10 2.55 9.88
N ALA A 9 -6.13 1.76 8.82
CA ALA A 9 -5.07 0.77 8.57
C ALA A 9 -3.73 1.46 8.28
N MET A 10 -3.72 2.50 7.43
CA MET A 10 -2.52 3.26 7.08
C MET A 10 -1.88 3.95 8.29
N MET A 11 -2.69 4.53 9.18
CA MET A 11 -2.20 5.17 10.41
C MET A 11 -1.47 4.22 11.36
N ASN A 12 -1.80 2.93 11.31
CA ASN A 12 -1.24 1.89 12.18
C ASN A 12 -0.21 0.99 11.46
N ASP A 13 0.21 1.34 10.25
CA ASP A 13 1.14 0.53 9.44
C ASP A 13 2.49 1.21 9.25
N THR A 14 3.43 0.43 8.77
CA THR A 14 4.80 0.83 8.46
C THR A 14 4.98 1.17 6.99
N GLN A 15 6.03 1.92 6.71
CA GLN A 15 6.48 2.22 5.35
C GLN A 15 7.31 1.04 4.80
N ALA A 16 7.33 0.88 3.49
CA ALA A 16 8.07 -0.14 2.76
C ALA A 16 8.82 0.45 1.57
N ASN A 17 9.96 -0.16 1.23
CA ASN A 17 10.71 0.20 0.04
C ASN A 17 10.07 -0.36 -1.24
N LYS A 18 10.55 0.15 -2.38
CA LYS A 18 10.08 -0.21 -3.71
C LYS A 18 10.11 -1.72 -3.98
N GLY A 19 11.17 -2.41 -3.53
CA GLY A 19 11.33 -3.86 -3.73
C GLY A 19 10.24 -4.67 -3.03
N TRP A 20 9.94 -4.33 -1.78
CA TRP A 20 8.83 -4.94 -1.05
C TRP A 20 7.49 -4.66 -1.73
N CYS A 21 7.26 -3.42 -2.17
CA CYS A 21 6.01 -3.05 -2.83
C CYS A 21 5.79 -3.80 -4.14
N ALA A 22 6.83 -3.93 -4.97
CA ALA A 22 6.78 -4.71 -6.20
C ALA A 22 6.45 -6.18 -5.91
N HIS A 23 7.10 -6.77 -4.90
CA HIS A 23 6.84 -8.14 -4.47
C HIS A 23 5.39 -8.35 -4.00
N GLU A 24 4.89 -7.49 -3.11
CA GLU A 24 3.51 -7.59 -2.57
C GLU A 24 2.45 -7.47 -3.68
N MET A 25 2.74 -6.73 -4.75
CA MET A 25 1.86 -6.60 -5.92
C MET A 25 2.04 -7.72 -6.96
N GLY A 26 2.96 -8.66 -6.75
CA GLY A 26 3.28 -9.70 -7.73
C GLY A 26 3.86 -9.13 -9.03
N LYS A 27 4.64 -8.05 -8.96
CA LYS A 27 5.22 -7.34 -10.11
C LYS A 27 6.74 -7.30 -10.03
N SER A 28 7.39 -7.15 -11.19
CA SER A 28 8.79 -6.72 -11.21
C SER A 28 8.92 -5.26 -10.76
N ILE A 29 10.11 -4.86 -10.32
CA ILE A 29 10.38 -3.49 -9.87
C ILE A 29 10.05 -2.47 -10.97
N SER A 30 10.50 -2.71 -12.20
CA SER A 30 10.23 -1.82 -13.35
C SER A 30 8.74 -1.72 -13.67
N SER A 31 8.00 -2.83 -13.53
CA SER A 31 6.54 -2.82 -13.72
C SER A 31 5.83 -2.03 -12.63
N PHE A 32 6.30 -2.13 -11.38
CA PHE A 32 5.81 -1.31 -10.28
C PHE A 32 6.07 0.18 -10.51
N GLU A 33 7.28 0.55 -10.94
CA GLU A 33 7.63 1.95 -11.27
C GLU A 33 6.73 2.50 -12.38
N LYS A 34 6.45 1.71 -13.43
CA LYS A 34 5.49 2.10 -14.46
C LYS A 34 4.10 2.33 -13.90
N TYR A 35 3.64 1.51 -12.95
CA TYR A 35 2.33 1.72 -12.32
C TYR A 35 2.27 3.01 -11.50
N VAL A 36 3.36 3.37 -10.81
CA VAL A 36 3.45 4.65 -10.10
C VAL A 36 3.45 5.81 -11.10
N HIS A 37 4.27 5.73 -12.15
CA HIS A 37 4.34 6.75 -13.20
C HIS A 37 3.01 6.94 -13.94
N ASP A 38 2.28 5.86 -14.20
CA ASP A 38 0.94 5.88 -14.81
C ASP A 38 -0.14 6.43 -13.85
N GLY A 39 0.19 6.75 -12.59
CA GLY A 39 -0.75 7.24 -11.58
C GLY A 39 -1.69 6.17 -11.01
N LYS A 40 -1.43 4.88 -11.30
CA LYS A 40 -2.25 3.75 -10.79
C LYS A 40 -2.05 3.52 -9.30
N ILE A 41 -0.91 3.96 -8.77
CA ILE A 41 -0.55 3.93 -7.35
C ILE A 41 0.06 5.30 -7.02
N PRO A 42 -0.25 5.88 -5.86
CA PRO A 42 0.38 7.11 -5.42
C PRO A 42 1.90 7.01 -5.35
N GLU A 43 2.56 8.14 -5.62
CA GLU A 43 4.01 8.28 -5.49
C GLU A 43 4.45 8.03 -4.03
N GLY A 44 5.61 7.41 -3.86
CA GLY A 44 6.18 7.16 -2.55
C GLY A 44 6.66 8.46 -1.91
N ILE A 45 6.62 8.53 -0.58
CA ILE A 45 7.14 9.67 0.16
C ILE A 45 8.64 9.46 0.34
N HIS A 46 9.44 10.50 0.07
CA HIS A 46 10.86 10.45 0.36
C HIS A 46 11.09 10.21 1.86
N ASP A 47 12.07 9.38 2.20
CA ASP A 47 12.50 9.26 3.58
C ASP A 47 13.11 10.58 4.09
N GLN A 48 13.36 10.66 5.40
CA GLN A 48 13.83 11.89 6.06
C GLN A 48 15.13 12.45 5.47
N PHE A 49 15.90 11.62 4.74
CA PHE A 49 17.16 11.98 4.11
C PHE A 49 17.03 12.24 2.61
N GLY A 50 15.87 12.00 2.00
CA GLY A 50 15.63 12.24 0.57
C GLY A 50 16.18 11.16 -0.35
N HIS A 51 16.70 10.05 0.18
CA HIS A 51 17.47 9.07 -0.60
C HIS A 51 16.57 8.00 -1.22
N GLU A 52 15.52 7.59 -0.50
CA GLU A 52 14.64 6.52 -0.96
C GLU A 52 13.17 6.88 -0.78
N LYS A 53 12.36 6.60 -1.80
CA LYS A 53 10.90 6.68 -1.71
C LYS A 53 10.36 5.45 -0.99
N LYS A 54 9.43 5.68 -0.07
CA LYS A 54 8.75 4.63 0.69
C LYS A 54 7.24 4.76 0.56
N TRP A 55 6.56 3.62 0.60
CA TRP A 55 5.10 3.53 0.49
C TRP A 55 4.51 2.89 1.74
N ASN A 56 3.31 3.31 2.12
CA ASN A 56 2.59 2.69 3.21
C ASN A 56 2.16 1.26 2.81
N LYS A 57 2.49 0.26 3.63
CA LYS A 57 2.19 -1.15 3.29
C LYS A 57 0.70 -1.43 3.11
N SER A 58 -0.17 -0.84 3.93
CA SER A 58 -1.61 -1.02 3.84
C SER A 58 -2.17 -0.44 2.54
N LEU A 59 -1.65 0.69 2.10
CA LEU A 59 -2.00 1.27 0.80
C LEU A 59 -1.62 0.35 -0.35
N ILE A 60 -0.40 -0.21 -0.34
CA ILE A 60 0.04 -1.14 -1.38
C ILE A 60 -0.82 -2.40 -1.40
N ARG A 61 -1.13 -2.98 -0.23
CA ARG A 61 -2.01 -4.15 -0.12
C ARG A 61 -3.43 -3.88 -0.63
N TYR A 62 -3.94 -2.68 -0.37
CA TYR A 62 -5.23 -2.24 -0.91
C TYR A 62 -5.23 -2.23 -2.44
N PHE A 63 -4.18 -1.68 -3.07
CA PHE A 63 -4.05 -1.68 -4.53
C PHE A 63 -3.71 -3.05 -5.13
N ALA A 64 -3.01 -3.91 -4.38
CA ALA A 64 -2.71 -5.27 -4.80
C ALA A 64 -3.98 -6.15 -4.84
N ASN A 65 -4.79 -6.09 -3.78
CA ASN A 65 -6.03 -6.86 -3.69
C ASN A 65 -7.00 -6.25 -2.66
N LYS A 66 -7.87 -5.34 -3.13
CA LYS A 66 -8.87 -4.65 -2.31
C LYS A 66 -9.77 -5.61 -1.51
N LYS A 67 -10.24 -6.69 -2.14
CA LYS A 67 -11.15 -7.66 -1.50
C LYS A 67 -10.45 -8.39 -0.35
N ALA A 68 -9.25 -8.91 -0.59
CA ALA A 68 -8.48 -9.60 0.44
C ALA A 68 -8.05 -8.65 1.58
N PHE A 69 -7.72 -7.40 1.25
CA PHE A 69 -7.39 -6.37 2.23
C PHE A 69 -8.54 -6.13 3.22
N PHE A 70 -9.75 -5.86 2.73
CA PHE A 70 -10.89 -5.61 3.62
C PHE A 70 -11.36 -6.84 4.38
N HIS A 71 -11.28 -8.03 3.78
CA HIS A 71 -11.54 -9.28 4.50
C HIS A 71 -10.60 -9.46 5.70
N LYS A 72 -9.31 -9.12 5.53
CA LYS A 72 -8.32 -9.17 6.61
C LYS A 72 -8.58 -8.09 7.67
N LEU A 73 -8.92 -6.87 7.27
CA LEU A 73 -9.28 -5.81 8.21
C LEU A 73 -10.52 -6.15 9.02
N SER A 74 -11.55 -6.70 8.38
CA SER A 74 -12.78 -7.14 9.04
C SER A 74 -12.47 -8.17 10.13
N ARG A 75 -11.64 -9.17 9.84
CA ARG A 75 -11.21 -10.17 10.83
C ARG A 75 -10.37 -9.58 11.97
N LYS A 76 -9.51 -8.60 11.68
CA LYS A 76 -8.58 -8.03 12.66
C LYS A 76 -9.26 -7.03 13.60
N TYR A 77 -10.20 -6.23 13.08
CA TYR A 77 -10.78 -5.09 13.78
C TYR A 77 -12.29 -5.18 14.00
N GLY A 78 -12.95 -6.27 13.57
CA GLY A 78 -14.40 -6.43 13.68
C GLY A 78 -15.20 -5.48 12.79
N ILE A 79 -14.56 -4.85 11.79
CA ILE A 79 -15.22 -3.90 10.91
C ILE A 79 -15.99 -4.68 9.84
N HIS A 80 -17.32 -4.62 9.88
CA HIS A 80 -18.16 -5.13 8.80
C HIS A 80 -18.16 -4.09 7.67
N LEU A 81 -17.44 -4.41 6.59
CA LEU A 81 -17.32 -3.60 5.37
C LEU A 81 -18.09 -4.24 4.22
#